data_AF-A0AAN8FR61-F1
#
_entry.id   AF-A0AAN8FR61-F1
#
_cell.length_a   1.000
_cell.length_b   1.000
_cell.length_c   1.000
_cell.angle_alpha   90.00
_cell.angle_beta   90.00
_cell.angle_gamma   90.00
#
_symmetry.space_group_name_H-M   'P 1'
#
loop_
_entity.id
_entity.type
_entity.pdbx_description
1 polymer ?
#
loop_
_entity_poly.entity_id
_entity_poly.type
_entity_poly.pdbx_seq_one_letter_code
_entity_poly.pdbx_strand_id
1 'polypeptide(L)'
;CSAGVGRSGTFMALEMCLQDLANGSPINVYQAVVSLRRCRALAVQTFEQYLSIHRAILRLGEKHGAIREADVARFYRICDQKPENVWRQC
;
A
#
# COMPACT_ATOMS: atom_id res chain seq x y z
N CYS A 1 -16.54 3.23 17.97
CA CYS A 1 -16.57 2.80 16.55
C CYS A 1 -17.13 3.93 15.70
N SER A 2 -16.73 4.08 14.43
CA SER A 2 -17.17 5.23 13.61
C SER A 2 -17.05 5.04 12.08
N ALA A 3 -15.94 4.48 11.56
CA ALA A 3 -15.82 4.20 10.11
C ALA A 3 -15.03 2.92 9.81
N GLY A 4 -15.71 1.77 9.74
CA GLY A 4 -15.15 0.46 9.36
C GLY A 4 -14.85 0.29 7.86
N VAL A 5 -14.47 1.38 7.19
CA VAL A 5 -14.26 1.44 5.73
C VAL A 5 -12.80 1.72 5.40
N GLY A 6 -12.20 2.78 5.98
CA GLY A 6 -10.79 3.11 5.78
C GLY A 6 -9.85 1.98 6.20
N ARG A 7 -9.88 1.59 7.49
CA ARG A 7 -8.98 0.53 8.02
C ARG A 7 -9.20 -0.85 7.38
N SER A 8 -10.44 -1.23 7.12
CA SER A 8 -10.74 -2.50 6.44
C SER A 8 -10.34 -2.47 4.97
N GLY A 9 -10.43 -1.31 4.30
CA GLY A 9 -9.91 -1.11 2.96
C GLY A 9 -8.38 -1.19 2.91
N THR A 10 -7.68 -0.55 3.86
CA THR A 10 -6.22 -0.69 4.04
C THR A 10 -5.81 -2.15 4.23
N PHE A 11 -6.55 -2.91 5.05
CA PHE A 11 -6.27 -4.33 5.26
C PHE A 11 -6.52 -5.18 3.99
N MET A 12 -7.64 -4.96 3.29
CA MET A 12 -7.93 -5.67 2.04
C MET A 12 -6.90 -5.37 0.93
N ALA A 13 -6.50 -4.10 0.77
CA ALA A 13 -5.47 -3.73 -0.21
C ALA A 13 -4.08 -4.29 0.15
N LEU A 14 -3.74 -4.36 1.45
CA LEU A 14 -2.53 -5.05 1.90
C LEU A 14 -2.59 -6.54 1.60
N GLU A 15 -3.70 -7.22 1.93
CA GLU A 15 -3.90 -8.65 1.69
C GLU A 15 -3.77 -9.00 0.20
N MET A 16 -4.37 -8.20 -0.70
CA MET A 16 -4.17 -8.35 -2.15
C MET A 16 -2.68 -8.28 -2.53
N CYS A 17 -1.96 -7.27 -2.05
CA CYS A 17 -0.52 -7.10 -2.33
C CYS A 17 0.36 -8.20 -1.69
N LEU A 18 -0.08 -8.84 -0.61
CA LEU A 18 0.61 -9.98 -0.01
C LEU A 18 0.32 -11.30 -0.75
N GLN A 19 -0.87 -11.45 -1.32
CA GLN A 19 -1.19 -12.55 -2.24
C GLN A 19 -0.40 -12.40 -3.55
N ASP A 20 -0.27 -11.19 -4.10
CA ASP A 20 0.63 -10.91 -5.22
C ASP A 20 2.08 -11.34 -4.89
N LEU A 21 2.60 -10.92 -3.73
CA LEU A 21 3.94 -11.28 -3.26
C LEU A 21 4.12 -12.81 -3.09
N ALA A 22 3.15 -13.50 -2.49
CA ALA A 22 3.19 -14.94 -2.30
C ALA A 22 3.13 -15.72 -3.62
N ASN A 23 2.41 -15.17 -4.62
CA ASN A 23 2.35 -15.69 -5.99
C ASN A 23 3.56 -15.28 -6.85
N GLY A 24 4.59 -14.61 -6.29
CA GLY A 24 5.74 -14.09 -7.04
C GLY A 24 5.39 -13.01 -8.08
N SER A 25 4.21 -12.41 -7.97
CA SER A 25 3.66 -11.45 -8.93
C SER A 25 4.08 -10.00 -8.61
N PRO A 26 4.21 -9.11 -9.61
CA PRO A 26 4.69 -7.76 -9.40
C PRO A 26 3.66 -6.89 -8.65
N ILE A 27 3.90 -6.66 -7.36
CA ILE A 27 3.03 -5.89 -6.47
C ILE A 27 2.76 -4.49 -7.02
N ASN A 28 1.48 -4.15 -7.22
CA ASN A 28 1.07 -2.83 -7.68
C ASN A 28 -0.02 -2.23 -6.77
N VAL A 29 0.41 -1.52 -5.72
CA VAL A 29 -0.48 -0.95 -4.69
C VAL A 29 -1.48 0.06 -5.28
N TYR A 30 -1.11 0.78 -6.36
CA TYR A 30 -2.02 1.65 -7.09
C TYR A 30 -3.18 0.85 -7.68
N GLN A 31 -2.88 -0.22 -8.44
CA GLN A 31 -3.91 -1.06 -9.06
C GLN A 31 -4.73 -1.83 -8.01
N ALA A 32 -4.12 -2.24 -6.90
CA ALA A 32 -4.85 -2.84 -5.78
C ALA A 32 -5.88 -1.86 -5.20
N VAL A 33 -5.51 -0.60 -4.92
CA VAL A 33 -6.45 0.42 -4.40
C VAL A 33 -7.50 0.82 -5.43
N VAL A 34 -7.14 1.03 -6.70
CA VAL A 34 -8.11 1.33 -7.77
C VAL A 34 -9.12 0.19 -7.95
N SER A 35 -8.66 -1.07 -7.95
CA SER A 35 -9.53 -2.24 -8.06
C SER A 35 -10.44 -2.39 -6.83
N LEU A 36 -9.88 -2.23 -5.62
CA LEU A 36 -10.64 -2.27 -4.38
C LEU A 36 -11.72 -1.17 -4.34
N ARG A 37 -11.42 0.04 -4.83
CA ARG A 37 -12.38 1.15 -4.92
C ARG A 37 -13.51 0.91 -5.92
N ARG A 38 -13.28 0.15 -7.01
CA ARG A 38 -14.34 -0.31 -7.93
C ARG A 38 -15.32 -1.26 -7.25
N CYS A 39 -14.84 -2.17 -6.40
CA CYS A 39 -15.67 -3.11 -5.66
C CYS A 39 -16.28 -2.51 -4.38
N ARG A 40 -15.60 -1.54 -3.75
CA ARG A 40 -15.99 -0.91 -2.49
C ARG A 40 -15.55 0.56 -2.48
N ALA A 41 -16.47 1.45 -2.86
CA ALA A 41 -16.24 2.89 -2.87
C ALA A 41 -15.73 3.42 -1.52
N LEU A 42 -14.92 4.48 -1.56
CA LEU A 42 -14.28 5.12 -0.40
C LEU A 42 -13.38 4.19 0.44
N ALA A 43 -12.85 3.10 -0.14
CA ALA A 43 -11.71 2.38 0.43
C ALA A 43 -10.42 3.22 0.32
N VAL A 44 -9.62 3.23 1.40
CA VAL A 44 -8.33 3.94 1.54
C VAL A 44 -8.48 5.45 1.23
N GLN A 45 -8.84 6.23 2.25
CA GLN A 45 -9.31 7.63 2.09
C GLN A 45 -8.23 8.69 2.36
N THR A 46 -7.08 8.29 2.90
CA THR A 46 -6.02 9.23 3.34
C THR A 46 -4.64 8.73 2.92
N PHE A 47 -3.71 9.65 2.72
CA PHE A 47 -2.31 9.35 2.41
C PHE A 47 -1.68 8.41 3.44
N GLU A 48 -1.90 8.63 4.74
CA GLU A 48 -1.39 7.76 5.81
C GLU A 48 -1.93 6.31 5.73
N GLN A 49 -3.22 6.11 5.43
CA GLN A 49 -3.84 4.78 5.25
C GLN A 49 -3.28 3.96 4.06
N TYR A 50 -2.57 4.63 3.16
CA TYR A 50 -2.06 4.11 1.90
C TYR A 50 -0.54 3.94 1.96
N LEU A 51 0.15 4.94 2.50
CA LEU A 51 1.54 4.84 2.93
C LEU A 51 1.73 3.71 3.95
N SER A 52 0.75 3.45 4.83
CA SER A 52 0.79 2.28 5.73
C SER A 52 0.80 0.94 4.98
N ILE A 53 0.19 0.84 3.79
CA ILE A 53 0.22 -0.37 2.97
C ILE A 53 1.63 -0.59 2.43
N HIS A 54 2.26 0.43 1.84
CA HIS A 54 3.66 0.36 1.42
C HIS A 54 4.62 0.06 2.59
N ARG A 55 4.47 0.74 3.73
CA ARG A 55 5.26 0.50 4.95
C ARG A 55 5.16 -0.97 5.40
N ALA A 56 3.96 -1.59 5.32
CA ALA A 56 3.76 -2.98 5.67
C ALA A 56 4.36 -3.96 4.64
N ILE A 57 4.16 -3.72 3.33
CA ILE A 57 4.75 -4.53 2.25
C ILE A 57 6.28 -4.51 2.32
N LEU A 58 6.89 -3.32 2.48
CA LEU A 58 8.34 -3.17 2.55
C LEU A 58 8.93 -3.92 3.75
N ARG A 59 8.31 -3.79 4.93
CA ARG A 59 8.75 -4.48 6.15
C ARG A 59 8.58 -6.00 6.08
N LEU A 60 7.59 -6.49 5.35
CA LEU A 60 7.43 -7.93 5.10
C LEU A 60 8.44 -8.43 4.05
N GLY A 61 8.62 -7.72 2.93
CA GLY A 61 9.63 -8.06 1.93
C GLY A 61 11.07 -8.04 2.48
N GLU A 62 11.38 -7.09 3.37
CA GLU A 62 12.62 -7.02 4.15
C GLU A 62 12.78 -8.24 5.08
N LYS A 63 11.77 -8.55 5.91
CA LYS A 63 11.77 -9.73 6.79
C LYS A 63 11.94 -11.06 6.03
N HIS A 64 11.40 -11.15 4.82
CA HIS A 64 11.50 -12.33 3.95
C HIS A 64 12.74 -12.31 3.02
N GLY A 65 13.62 -11.31 3.11
CA GLY A 65 14.82 -11.19 2.28
C GLY A 65 14.58 -10.85 0.80
N ALA A 66 13.33 -10.58 0.41
CA ALA A 66 12.92 -10.27 -0.95
C ALA A 66 13.17 -8.80 -1.33
N ILE A 67 13.31 -7.90 -0.35
CA ILE A 67 13.58 -6.47 -0.54
C ILE A 67 14.80 -6.08 0.30
N ARG A 68 15.73 -5.31 -0.30
CA ARG A 68 16.93 -4.83 0.38
C ARG A 68 16.64 -3.53 1.14
N GLU A 69 17.25 -3.37 2.31
CA GLU A 69 17.16 -2.15 3.13
C GLU A 69 17.44 -0.86 2.33
N ALA A 70 18.39 -0.89 1.38
CA ALA A 70 18.71 0.25 0.52
C ALA A 70 17.52 0.71 -0.36
N ASP A 71 16.67 -0.22 -0.80
CA ASP A 71 15.46 0.09 -1.58
C ASP A 71 14.32 0.61 -0.67
N VAL A 72 14.23 0.08 0.56
CA VAL A 72 13.34 0.59 1.62
C VAL A 72 13.70 2.03 1.99
N ALA A 73 14.99 2.31 2.25
CA ALA A 73 15.51 3.64 2.54
C ALA A 73 15.44 4.60 1.34
N ARG A 74 15.37 4.09 0.10
CA ARG A 74 15.05 4.88 -1.09
C ARG A 74 13.58 5.28 -1.12
N PHE A 75 12.67 4.35 -0.81
CA PHE A 75 11.23 4.63 -0.77
C PHE A 75 10.88 5.73 0.25
N TYR A 76 11.37 5.62 1.49
CA TYR A 76 11.09 6.63 2.52
C TYR A 76 11.53 8.05 2.13
N ARG A 77 12.73 8.19 1.53
CA ARG A 77 13.22 9.48 1.01
C ARG A 77 12.35 10.07 -0.11
N ILE A 78 11.68 9.25 -0.91
CA ILE A 78 10.77 9.71 -1.97
C ILE A 78 9.43 10.16 -1.36
N CYS A 79 8.92 9.45 -0.35
CA CYS A 79 7.69 9.82 0.36
C CYS A 79 7.81 11.17 1.09
N ASP A 80 8.95 11.41 1.73
CA ASP A 80 9.27 12.66 2.43
C ASP A 80 9.27 13.88 1.48
N GLN A 81 9.61 13.66 0.20
CA GLN A 81 9.70 14.72 -0.82
C GLN A 81 8.40 14.97 -1.61
N LYS A 82 7.36 14.12 -1.52
CA LYS A 82 6.12 14.23 -2.33
C LYS A 82 4.86 13.83 -1.55
N PRO A 83 4.29 14.73 -0.72
CA PRO A 83 3.24 14.37 0.23
C PRO A 83 1.85 14.10 -0.40
N GLU A 84 1.47 14.72 -1.53
CA GLU A 84 0.06 14.67 -1.98
C GLU A 84 -0.19 14.40 -3.47
N ASN A 85 0.73 14.79 -4.36
CA ASN A 85 0.45 14.94 -5.79
C ASN A 85 0.10 13.62 -6.49
N VAL A 86 0.83 12.56 -6.14
CA VAL A 86 0.68 11.19 -6.71
C VAL A 86 -0.62 10.52 -6.24
N TRP A 87 -1.25 11.08 -5.22
CA TRP A 87 -2.20 10.39 -4.35
C TRP A 87 -3.66 10.83 -4.46
N ARG A 88 -3.91 11.82 -5.33
CA ARG A 88 -5.26 12.28 -5.68
C ARG A 88 -5.72 11.76 -7.06
N GLN A 89 -4.93 10.89 -7.69
CA GLN A 89 -5.18 10.30 -9.02
C GLN A 89 -5.46 8.78 -8.98
N CYS A 90 -5.34 8.15 -7.81
CA CYS A 90 -5.84 6.80 -7.51
C CYS A 90 -7.34 6.84 -7.17
#